data_AF-A0A109VDE8-F1
#
_entry.id   AF-A0A109VDE8-F1
#
_cell.length_a   1.000
_cell.length_b   1.000
_cell.length_c   1.000
_cell.angle_alpha   90.00
_cell.angle_beta   90.00
_cell.angle_gamma   90.00
#
_symmetry.space_group_name_H-M   'P 1'
#
loop_
_entity.id
_entity.type
_entity.pdbx_description
1 polymer ?
#
loop_
_entity_poly.entity_id
_entity_poly.type
_entity_poly.pdbx_seq_one_letter_code
_entity_poly.pdbx_strand_id
1 'polypeptide(L)'
;EGWGSWKNTKYIRGGRYLPPFRHEGFTGHPDEVVGATSSIDRVCGRDPGFVFRSENFSPERLEALIAYIRSLEFTGSPFRNADGSLTEAQKRGWKVFSDPKVGCIECHPG
;
A
#
# COMPACT_ATOMS: atom_id res chain seq x y z
N GLU A 1 5.31 16.09 25.09
CA GLU A 1 4.46 16.82 24.11
C GLU A 1 5.05 16.61 22.72
N GLY A 2 4.29 15.97 21.84
CA GLY A 2 4.65 15.78 20.43
C GLY A 2 3.35 15.84 19.65
N TRP A 3 3.19 16.87 18.82
CA TRP A 3 1.97 17.10 18.05
C TRP A 3 1.83 16.03 16.96
N GLY A 4 1.02 15.01 17.25
CA GLY A 4 0.43 14.07 16.28
C GLY A 4 1.35 12.96 15.74
N SER A 5 0.79 11.76 15.61
CA SER A 5 1.37 10.63 14.87
C SER A 5 0.82 10.57 13.44
N TRP A 6 1.15 11.60 12.65
CA TRP A 6 0.61 11.82 11.30
C TRP A 6 0.78 10.61 10.37
N LYS A 7 -0.22 10.36 9.53
CA LYS A 7 -0.21 9.30 8.52
C LYS A 7 -0.65 9.86 7.17
N ASN A 8 0.11 9.55 6.11
CA ASN A 8 -0.32 9.83 4.75
C ASN A 8 -1.51 8.93 4.36
N THR A 9 -2.42 9.43 3.50
CA THR A 9 -3.44 8.59 2.88
C THR A 9 -2.77 7.62 1.90
N LYS A 10 -3.05 6.32 2.04
CA LYS A 10 -2.38 5.27 1.25
C LYS A 10 -2.86 5.22 -0.20
N TYR A 11 -1.96 4.80 -1.09
CA TYR A 11 -2.29 4.40 -2.45
C TYR A 11 -2.89 2.99 -2.44
N ILE A 12 -4.10 2.83 -2.98
CA ILE A 12 -4.88 1.57 -2.86
C ILE A 12 -4.87 0.69 -4.11
N ARG A 13 -4.33 1.15 -5.25
CA ARG A 13 -4.19 0.29 -6.44
C ARG A 13 -3.12 -0.78 -6.18
N GLY A 14 -3.40 -2.02 -6.57
CA GLY A 14 -2.54 -3.17 -6.35
C GLY A 14 -2.44 -3.60 -4.89
N GLY A 15 -3.35 -3.14 -4.02
CA GLY A 15 -3.25 -3.38 -2.57
C GLY A 15 -3.23 -4.86 -2.18
N ARG A 16 -3.83 -5.74 -2.99
CA ARG A 16 -3.84 -7.19 -2.71
C ARG A 16 -2.47 -7.87 -2.82
N TYR A 17 -1.51 -7.26 -3.50
CA TYR A 17 -0.25 -7.92 -3.85
C TYR A 17 0.79 -7.88 -2.73
N LEU A 18 0.63 -7.01 -1.72
CA LEU A 18 1.63 -6.78 -0.68
C LEU A 18 1.01 -6.69 0.73
N PRO A 19 0.57 -7.82 1.33
CA PRO A 19 0.35 -7.89 2.77
C PRO A 19 1.69 -7.87 3.55
N PRO A 20 1.72 -7.43 4.82
CA PRO A 20 0.61 -6.86 5.60
C PRO A 20 0.27 -5.42 5.17
N PHE A 21 -0.87 -4.90 5.64
CA PHE A 21 -1.37 -3.58 5.25
C PHE A 21 -0.97 -2.48 6.25
N ARG A 22 -1.30 -1.22 5.90
CA ARG A 22 -0.98 0.04 6.63
C ARG A 22 0.48 0.48 6.48
N HIS A 23 0.96 1.30 7.41
CA HIS A 23 2.30 1.90 7.40
C HIS A 23 3.23 1.25 8.43
N GLU A 24 2.72 1.00 9.63
CA GLU A 24 3.48 0.38 10.70
C GLU A 24 3.61 -1.14 10.42
N GLY A 25 4.81 -1.69 10.66
CA GLY A 25 5.12 -3.12 10.50
C GLY A 25 4.88 -3.92 11.79
N PHE A 26 5.47 -5.11 11.89
CA PHE A 26 5.24 -6.04 13.02
C PHE A 26 5.84 -5.57 14.35
N THR A 27 6.94 -4.82 14.31
CA THR A 27 7.64 -4.38 15.53
C THR A 27 6.74 -3.49 16.37
N GLY A 28 6.40 -3.93 17.59
CA GLY A 28 5.48 -3.23 18.48
C GLY A 28 3.99 -3.46 18.19
N HIS A 29 3.65 -4.33 17.22
CA HIS A 29 2.28 -4.61 16.81
C HIS A 29 1.93 -6.10 16.88
N PRO A 30 1.83 -6.67 18.10
CA PRO A 30 1.26 -8.01 18.26
C PRO A 30 -0.23 -8.07 17.91
N ASP A 31 -0.88 -6.91 17.72
CA ASP A 31 -2.30 -6.80 17.42
C ASP A 31 -2.63 -7.18 15.97
N GLU A 32 -1.72 -6.92 15.02
CA GLU A 32 -1.94 -7.10 13.57
C GLU A 32 -3.26 -6.47 13.09
N VAL A 33 -3.60 -5.29 13.63
CA VAL A 33 -4.82 -4.54 13.36
C VAL A 33 -4.51 -3.08 13.05
N VAL A 34 -3.79 -2.37 13.91
CA VAL A 34 -3.38 -0.96 13.73
C VAL A 34 -2.17 -0.87 12.80
N GLY A 35 -1.11 -1.60 13.15
CA GLY A 35 0.07 -1.89 12.33
C GLY A 35 0.10 -3.36 11.93
N ALA A 36 0.90 -3.69 10.92
CA ALA A 36 0.98 -5.01 10.31
C ALA A 36 -0.40 -5.65 10.06
N THR A 37 -1.36 -4.87 9.58
CA THR A 37 -2.75 -5.34 9.52
C THR A 37 -2.86 -6.57 8.62
N SER A 38 -3.41 -7.65 9.15
CA SER A 38 -3.45 -8.94 8.47
C SER A 38 -4.55 -9.07 7.41
N SER A 39 -5.58 -8.23 7.45
CA SER A 39 -6.66 -8.19 6.44
C SER A 39 -7.12 -6.77 6.10
N ILE A 40 -7.57 -6.55 4.87
CA ILE A 40 -8.13 -5.25 4.45
C ILE A 40 -9.45 -4.99 5.23
N ASP A 41 -10.17 -6.04 5.62
CA ASP A 41 -11.38 -6.01 6.44
C ASP A 41 -11.13 -5.34 7.80
N ARG A 42 -9.96 -5.62 8.42
CA ARG A 42 -9.51 -4.97 9.66
C ARG A 42 -9.17 -3.48 9.48
N VAL A 43 -9.05 -3.00 8.24
CA VAL A 43 -8.92 -1.58 7.91
C VAL A 43 -10.31 -0.98 7.67
N CYS A 44 -10.96 -1.36 6.57
CA CYS A 44 -12.21 -0.72 6.14
C CYS A 44 -13.38 -0.99 7.08
N GLY A 45 -13.43 -2.17 7.72
CA GLY A 45 -14.44 -2.48 8.72
C GLY A 45 -14.27 -1.69 10.02
N ARG A 46 -13.09 -1.11 10.27
CA ARG A 46 -12.84 -0.24 11.42
C ARG A 46 -13.16 1.23 11.15
N ASP A 47 -13.05 1.68 9.90
CA ASP A 47 -13.25 3.09 9.58
C ASP A 47 -14.60 3.66 10.04
N PRO A 48 -15.75 2.95 9.97
CA PRO A 48 -17.02 3.45 10.50
C PRO A 48 -16.95 3.88 11.97
N GLY A 49 -16.36 3.06 12.85
CA GLY A 49 -16.26 3.36 14.28
C GLY A 49 -15.09 4.27 14.65
N PHE A 50 -13.96 4.17 13.93
CA PHE A 50 -12.70 4.82 14.30
C PHE A 50 -12.40 6.11 13.52
N VAL A 51 -13.05 6.31 12.37
CA VAL A 51 -12.86 7.47 11.49
C VAL A 51 -14.18 8.20 11.29
N PHE A 52 -15.17 7.57 10.66
CA PHE A 52 -16.43 8.22 10.26
C PHE A 52 -17.39 8.49 11.41
N ARG A 53 -17.25 7.79 12.55
CA ARG A 53 -18.13 7.87 13.73
C ARG A 53 -19.59 7.60 13.39
N SER A 54 -19.81 6.52 12.65
CA SER A 54 -21.11 6.11 12.12
C SER A 54 -21.39 4.63 12.36
N GLU A 55 -22.55 4.16 11.90
CA GLU A 55 -22.94 2.76 11.91
C GLU A 55 -21.94 1.89 11.12
N ASN A 56 -21.65 0.71 11.65
CA ASN A 56 -20.78 -0.27 10.99
C ASN A 56 -21.41 -0.81 9.69
N PHE A 57 -20.56 -1.35 8.82
CA PHE A 57 -21.03 -2.09 7.65
C PHE A 57 -21.70 -3.41 8.05
N SER A 58 -22.67 -3.86 7.25
CA SER A 58 -23.11 -5.26 7.31
C SER A 58 -22.02 -6.15 6.70
N PRO A 59 -22.01 -7.47 7.00
CA PRO A 59 -21.00 -8.38 6.46
C PRO A 59 -20.88 -8.33 4.93
N GLU A 60 -22.03 -8.33 4.23
CA GLU A 60 -22.08 -8.38 2.76
C GLU A 60 -21.56 -7.07 2.14
N ARG A 61 -21.86 -5.93 2.77
CA ARG A 61 -21.37 -4.62 2.32
C ARG A 61 -19.87 -4.48 2.53
N LEU A 62 -19.36 -4.96 3.68
CA LEU A 62 -17.93 -4.97 3.93
C LEU A 62 -17.23 -5.87 2.91
N GLU A 63 -17.69 -7.10 2.71
CA GLU A 63 -17.11 -8.02 1.73
C GLU A 63 -17.09 -7.43 0.31
N ALA A 64 -18.18 -6.81 -0.13
CA ALA A 64 -18.25 -6.13 -1.43
C ALA A 64 -17.23 -4.99 -1.56
N LEU A 65 -17.06 -4.19 -0.51
CA LEU A 65 -16.04 -3.13 -0.46
C LEU A 65 -14.62 -3.70 -0.55
N ILE A 66 -14.34 -4.80 0.15
CA ILE A 66 -13.04 -5.46 0.12
C ILE A 66 -12.77 -6.07 -1.27
N ALA A 67 -13.78 -6.68 -1.89
CA ALA A 67 -13.67 -7.18 -3.26
C ALA A 67 -13.33 -6.05 -4.25
N TYR A 68 -13.97 -4.90 -4.13
CA TYR A 68 -13.63 -3.71 -4.90
C TYR A 68 -12.17 -3.30 -4.70
N ILE A 69 -11.70 -3.13 -3.45
CA ILE A 69 -10.31 -2.74 -3.15
C ILE A 69 -9.32 -3.75 -3.73
N ARG A 70 -9.59 -5.06 -3.61
CA ARG A 70 -8.73 -6.12 -4.15
C ARG A 70 -8.71 -6.17 -5.68
N SER A 71 -9.74 -5.67 -6.35
CA SER A 71 -9.82 -5.60 -7.81
C SER A 71 -9.05 -4.44 -8.43
N LEU A 72 -8.60 -3.48 -7.62
CA LEU A 72 -7.89 -2.30 -8.11
C LEU A 72 -6.48 -2.67 -8.59
N GLU A 73 -6.20 -2.47 -9.87
CA GLU A 73 -4.90 -2.74 -10.49
C GLU A 73 -4.05 -1.47 -10.68
N PHE A 74 -2.73 -1.66 -10.80
CA PHE A 74 -1.80 -0.59 -11.18
C PHE A 74 -2.12 -0.05 -12.58
N THR A 75 -2.01 1.27 -12.77
CA THR A 75 -2.27 1.91 -14.06
C THR A 75 -1.11 1.83 -15.05
N GLY A 76 0.10 1.49 -14.56
CA GLY A 76 1.34 1.64 -15.32
C GLY A 76 1.86 3.10 -15.32
N SER A 77 3.13 3.26 -15.72
CA SER A 77 3.79 4.57 -15.76
C SER A 77 3.58 5.24 -17.12
N PRO A 78 3.02 6.47 -17.18
CA PRO A 78 2.85 7.22 -18.42
C PRO A 78 4.16 7.85 -18.92
N PHE A 79 5.26 7.72 -18.16
CA PHE A 79 6.52 8.41 -18.43
C PHE A 79 7.52 7.57 -19.26
N ARG A 80 7.10 6.40 -19.76
CA ARG A 80 7.88 5.58 -20.68
C ARG A 80 7.69 6.06 -22.12
N ASN A 81 8.52 5.54 -23.02
CA ASN A 81 8.29 5.74 -24.45
C ASN A 81 6.96 5.07 -24.88
N ALA A 82 6.39 5.51 -25.99
CA ALA A 82 5.14 4.96 -26.52
C ALA A 82 5.23 3.47 -26.89
N ASP A 83 6.43 2.96 -27.16
CA ASP A 83 6.71 1.53 -27.40
C ASP A 83 6.82 0.70 -26.10
N GLY A 84 6.65 1.33 -24.93
CA GLY A 84 6.76 0.71 -23.61
C GLY A 84 8.20 0.62 -23.08
N SER A 85 9.21 1.01 -23.87
CA SER A 85 10.62 1.00 -23.46
C SER A 85 10.96 2.15 -22.51
N LEU A 86 12.06 1.97 -21.78
CA LEU A 86 12.61 3.02 -20.93
C LEU A 86 13.34 4.08 -21.76
N THR A 87 13.25 5.33 -21.34
CA THR A 87 14.10 6.41 -21.87
C THR A 87 15.56 6.20 -21.47
N GLU A 88 16.50 6.86 -22.15
CA GLU A 88 17.92 6.78 -21.77
C GLU A 88 18.18 7.31 -20.36
N ALA A 89 17.43 8.31 -19.90
CA ALA A 89 17.49 8.79 -18.52
C ALA A 89 17.05 7.71 -17.53
N GLN A 90 15.96 7.00 -17.82
CA GLN A 90 15.46 5.90 -17.00
C GLN A 90 16.41 4.71 -16.99
N LYS A 91 17.04 4.36 -18.12
CA LYS A 91 18.07 3.30 -18.18
C LYS A 91 19.28 3.64 -17.33
N ARG A 92 19.73 4.91 -17.32
CA ARG A 92 20.81 5.36 -16.43
C ARG A 92 20.39 5.28 -14.96
N GLY A 93 19.18 5.70 -14.63
CA GLY A 93 18.62 5.57 -13.27
C GLY A 93 18.55 4.11 -12.82
N TRP A 94 18.11 3.21 -13.71
CA TRP A 94 18.04 1.78 -13.44
C TRP A 94 19.40 1.20 -13.05
N LYS A 95 20.49 1.58 -13.74
CA LYS A 95 21.84 1.14 -13.39
C LYS A 95 22.23 1.50 -11.95
N VAL A 96 21.86 2.70 -11.49
CA VAL A 96 22.12 3.15 -10.11
C VAL A 96 21.22 2.40 -9.13
N PHE A 97 19.93 2.24 -9.47
CA PHE A 97 18.96 1.54 -8.64
C PHE A 97 19.35 0.06 -8.42
N SER A 98 19.83 -0.62 -9.47
CA SER A 98 20.22 -2.02 -9.41
C SER A 98 21.64 -2.27 -8.91
N ASP A 99 22.40 -1.23 -8.60
CA ASP A 99 23.77 -1.37 -8.11
C ASP A 99 23.76 -1.96 -6.69
N PRO A 100 24.41 -3.12 -6.44
CA PRO A 100 24.49 -3.71 -5.10
C PRO A 100 25.10 -2.78 -4.05
N LYS A 101 25.95 -1.83 -4.45
CA LYS A 101 26.53 -0.84 -3.53
C LYS A 101 25.50 0.17 -3.04
N VAL A 102 24.48 0.47 -3.86
CA VAL A 102 23.38 1.37 -3.49
C VAL A 102 22.30 0.61 -2.72
N GLY A 103 22.04 -0.65 -3.08
CA GLY A 103 21.21 -1.57 -2.29
C GLY A 103 19.70 -1.36 -2.40
N CYS A 104 19.18 -0.63 -3.40
CA CYS A 104 17.74 -0.39 -3.51
C CYS A 104 16.92 -1.69 -3.70
N ILE A 105 17.48 -2.66 -4.43
CA ILE A 105 16.83 -3.94 -4.72
C ILE A 105 16.64 -4.81 -3.48
N GLU A 106 17.42 -4.59 -2.40
CA GLU A 106 17.32 -5.39 -1.17
C GLU A 106 15.90 -5.31 -0.56
N CYS A 107 15.30 -4.12 -0.60
CA CYS A 107 13.94 -3.89 -0.10
C CYS A 107 12.91 -3.69 -1.23
N HIS A 108 13.35 -3.41 -2.46
CA HIS A 108 12.48 -3.16 -3.62
C HIS A 108 12.85 -4.05 -4.82
N PRO A 109 12.71 -5.38 -4.71
CA PRO A 109 12.98 -6.27 -5.83
C PRO A 109 11.88 -6.16 -6.90
N GLY A 110 12.27 -5.96 -8.17
CA GLY A 110 11.37 -5.95 -9.33
C GLY A 110 11.87 -5.10 -10.48
#